data_AF-A0A966BKD4-F1
#
_entry.id   AF-A0A966BKD4-F1
#
_cell.length_a   1.000
_cell.length_b   1.000
_cell.length_c   1.000
_cell.angle_alpha   90.00
_cell.angle_beta   90.00
_cell.angle_gamma   90.00
#
_symmetry.space_group_name_H-M   'P 1'
#
loop_
_entity.id
_entity.type
_entity.pdbx_description
1 polymer ?
#
loop_
_entity_poly.entity_id
_entity_poly.type
_entity_poly.pdbx_seq_one_letter_code
_entity_poly.pdbx_strand_id
1 'polypeptide(L)'
;NILDACPDLYARTLVLNGVSKAYAMTGWRIGYAAGPEEIISAMEKVQSQSTSNPTSISQVAAEAALNGDQNCLAPMIKAFRERHVFVVNELNKIPGLKCLMAGGAFYAFPDARQAIAALYKKGLIKEANDIALSEYLLLEAGVAVVPGSAFGSEGYIRLSFATSMEN
;
A
#
# COMPACT_ATOMS: atom_id res chain seq x y z
N ASN A 1 -16.27 -3.44 8.25
CA ASN A 1 -16.25 -4.36 7.09
C ASN A 1 -17.45 -4.02 6.20
N ILE A 2 -17.41 -4.24 4.87
CA ILE A 2 -18.55 -4.02 3.98
C ILE A 2 -19.79 -4.81 4.41
N LEU A 3 -19.59 -5.97 5.02
CA LEU A 3 -20.66 -6.80 5.59
C LEU A 3 -21.38 -6.15 6.79
N ASP A 4 -20.75 -5.19 7.47
CA ASP A 4 -21.40 -4.43 8.55
C ASP A 4 -22.39 -3.41 7.98
N ALA A 5 -22.15 -2.93 6.75
CA ALA A 5 -23.00 -1.97 6.05
C ALA A 5 -24.04 -2.64 5.15
N CYS A 6 -23.70 -3.77 4.52
CA CYS A 6 -24.57 -4.52 3.61
C CYS A 6 -24.57 -6.02 3.97
N PRO A 7 -25.35 -6.44 4.98
CA PRO A 7 -25.39 -7.84 5.45
C PRO A 7 -25.87 -8.84 4.39
N ASP A 8 -26.67 -8.40 3.42
CA ASP A 8 -27.16 -9.18 2.29
C ASP A 8 -26.04 -9.64 1.34
N LEU A 9 -24.84 -9.07 1.45
CA LEU A 9 -23.66 -9.50 0.69
C LEU A 9 -22.91 -10.69 1.33
N TYR A 10 -23.33 -11.16 2.50
CA TYR A 10 -22.59 -12.18 3.27
C TYR A 10 -22.28 -13.44 2.45
N ALA A 11 -23.28 -13.99 1.76
CA ALA A 11 -23.16 -15.23 0.98
C ALA A 11 -22.25 -15.12 -0.25
N ARG A 12 -21.76 -13.92 -0.60
CA ARG A 12 -20.98 -13.65 -1.81
C ARG A 12 -19.76 -12.76 -1.57
N THR A 13 -19.31 -12.65 -0.32
CA THR A 13 -18.15 -11.83 0.07
C THR A 13 -17.04 -12.69 0.66
N LEU A 14 -15.83 -12.52 0.14
CA LEU A 14 -14.59 -12.99 0.78
C LEU A 14 -13.93 -11.82 1.49
N VAL A 15 -13.77 -11.94 2.81
CA VAL A 15 -13.02 -11.00 3.64
C VAL A 15 -11.57 -11.47 3.69
N LEU A 16 -10.66 -10.69 3.12
CA LEU A 16 -9.22 -10.96 3.13
C LEU A 16 -8.51 -9.99 4.07
N ASN A 17 -7.68 -10.50 4.95
CA ASN A 17 -6.90 -9.68 5.88
C ASN A 17 -5.58 -10.38 6.27
N GLY A 18 -4.78 -9.78 7.14
CA GLY A 18 -3.51 -10.35 7.57
C GLY A 18 -2.78 -9.49 8.57
N VAL A 19 -1.69 -10.03 9.12
CA VAL A 19 -0.92 -9.37 10.19
C VAL A 19 0.22 -8.49 9.66
N SER A 20 0.49 -8.53 8.36
CA SER A 20 1.67 -7.88 7.77
C SER A 20 1.73 -6.37 7.97
N LYS A 21 0.59 -5.67 7.91
CA LYS A 21 0.56 -4.20 7.92
C LYS A 21 0.25 -3.65 9.31
N ALA A 22 -0.81 -4.16 9.94
CA ALA A 22 -1.21 -3.71 11.27
C ALA A 22 -0.11 -3.93 12.32
N TYR A 23 0.59 -5.08 12.26
CA TYR A 23 1.56 -5.47 13.28
C TYR A 23 3.02 -5.43 12.79
N ALA A 24 3.29 -4.75 11.67
CA ALA A 24 4.62 -4.69 11.05
C ALA A 24 5.26 -6.08 10.75
N MET A 25 4.42 -7.10 10.50
CA MET A 25 4.86 -8.50 10.30
C MET A 25 5.01 -8.87 8.81
N THR A 26 5.55 -7.98 7.96
CA THR A 26 5.64 -8.24 6.51
C THR A 26 6.44 -9.51 6.18
N GLY A 27 7.54 -9.75 6.90
CA GLY A 27 8.42 -10.93 6.71
C GLY A 27 7.84 -12.25 7.22
N TRP A 28 6.77 -12.24 8.02
CA TRP A 28 6.21 -13.45 8.65
C TRP A 28 5.25 -14.22 7.75
N ARG A 29 4.77 -13.58 6.69
CA ARG A 29 3.98 -14.19 5.61
C ARG A 29 2.67 -14.85 6.06
N ILE A 30 1.92 -14.21 6.96
CA ILE A 30 0.59 -14.65 7.38
C ILE A 30 -0.51 -13.70 6.86
N GLY A 31 -1.43 -14.27 6.11
CA GLY A 31 -2.72 -13.71 5.75
C GLY A 31 -3.82 -14.74 6.04
N TYR A 32 -5.07 -14.28 6.12
CA TYR A 32 -6.23 -15.11 6.37
C TYR A 32 -7.45 -14.59 5.60
N ALA A 33 -8.39 -15.49 5.36
CA ALA A 33 -9.64 -15.17 4.67
C ALA A 33 -10.84 -15.80 5.38
N ALA A 34 -12.00 -15.15 5.29
CA ALA A 34 -13.29 -15.69 5.73
C ALA A 34 -14.34 -15.41 4.65
N GLY A 35 -15.27 -16.34 4.42
CA GLY A 35 -16.30 -16.22 3.40
C GLY A 35 -17.14 -17.49 3.27
N PRO A 36 -17.86 -17.68 2.15
CA PRO A 36 -18.70 -18.86 1.92
C PRO A 36 -17.90 -20.16 2.04
N GLU A 37 -18.44 -21.12 2.79
CA GLU A 37 -17.78 -22.40 3.12
C GLU A 37 -17.28 -23.12 1.87
N GLU A 38 -18.11 -23.24 0.82
CA GLU A 38 -17.75 -23.88 -0.43
C GLU A 38 -16.47 -23.30 -1.06
N ILE A 39 -16.31 -21.97 -1.00
CA ILE A 39 -15.14 -21.29 -1.55
C ILE A 39 -13.93 -21.52 -0.65
N ILE A 40 -14.08 -21.41 0.67
CA ILE A 40 -12.98 -21.65 1.62
C ILE A 40 -12.45 -23.08 1.51
N SER A 41 -13.34 -24.08 1.42
CA SER A 41 -12.94 -25.48 1.21
C SER A 41 -12.25 -25.70 -0.13
N ALA A 42 -12.65 -24.98 -1.19
CA ALA A 42 -11.94 -25.03 -2.47
C ALA A 42 -10.54 -24.40 -2.37
N MET A 43 -10.40 -23.26 -1.68
CA MET A 43 -9.11 -22.62 -1.42
C MET A 43 -8.16 -23.53 -0.62
N GLU A 44 -8.67 -24.22 0.40
CA GLU A 44 -7.89 -25.19 1.19
C GLU A 44 -7.34 -26.33 0.32
N LYS A 45 -8.15 -26.88 -0.58
CA LYS A 45 -7.71 -27.93 -1.53
C LYS A 45 -6.56 -27.43 -2.41
N VAL A 46 -6.66 -26.21 -2.94
CA VAL A 46 -5.58 -25.60 -3.74
C VAL A 46 -4.33 -25.38 -2.89
N GLN A 47 -4.49 -24.85 -1.67
CA GLN A 47 -3.36 -24.59 -0.77
C GLN A 47 -2.62 -25.88 -0.38
N SER A 48 -3.36 -26.97 -0.11
CA SER A 48 -2.78 -28.27 0.20
C SER A 48 -1.86 -28.80 -0.89
N GLN A 49 -2.13 -28.48 -2.16
CA GLN A 49 -1.33 -28.90 -3.31
C GLN A 49 -0.27 -27.86 -3.72
N SER A 50 -0.32 -26.65 -3.16
CA SER A 50 0.59 -25.55 -3.51
C SER A 50 1.69 -25.35 -2.48
N THR A 51 1.34 -25.28 -1.20
CA THR A 51 2.25 -24.90 -0.11
C THR A 51 2.02 -25.66 1.19
N SER A 52 1.04 -26.58 1.22
CA SER A 52 0.56 -27.24 2.45
C SER A 52 0.01 -26.25 3.47
N ASN A 53 0.80 -25.85 4.47
CA ASN A 53 0.40 -24.89 5.52
C ASN A 53 1.43 -23.74 5.63
N PRO A 54 1.01 -22.55 6.10
CA PRO A 54 1.95 -21.47 6.40
C PRO A 54 2.85 -21.85 7.59
N THR A 55 4.03 -21.23 7.69
CA THR A 55 5.03 -21.52 8.73
C THR A 55 4.42 -21.53 10.14
N SER A 56 4.57 -22.65 10.86
CA SER A 56 4.00 -22.85 12.20
C SER A 56 4.39 -21.76 13.21
N ILE A 57 5.66 -21.34 13.21
CA ILE A 57 6.16 -20.25 14.07
C ILE A 57 5.43 -18.94 13.76
N SER A 58 5.18 -18.64 12.48
CA SER A 58 4.44 -17.45 12.09
C SER A 58 2.97 -17.51 12.46
N GLN A 59 2.35 -18.71 12.45
CA GLN A 59 0.98 -18.90 12.91
C GLN A 59 0.83 -18.55 14.40
N VAL A 60 1.73 -19.05 15.25
CA VAL A 60 1.75 -18.72 16.69
C VAL A 60 2.03 -17.24 16.94
N ALA A 61 2.93 -16.63 16.17
CA ALA A 61 3.18 -15.19 16.26
C ALA A 61 1.96 -14.36 15.85
N ALA A 62 1.24 -14.79 14.81
CA ALA A 62 0.01 -14.13 14.37
C ALA A 62 -1.12 -14.28 15.40
N GLU A 63 -1.25 -15.44 16.04
CA GLU A 63 -2.17 -15.65 17.16
C GLU A 63 -1.87 -14.66 18.31
N ALA A 64 -0.60 -14.56 18.72
CA ALA A 64 -0.19 -13.61 19.75
C ALA A 64 -0.48 -12.15 19.36
N ALA A 65 -0.28 -11.79 18.09
CA ALA A 65 -0.58 -10.45 17.59
C ALA A 65 -2.10 -10.13 17.62
N LEU A 66 -2.95 -11.10 17.29
CA LEU A 66 -4.40 -10.91 17.21
C LEU A 66 -5.08 -10.97 18.59
N ASN A 67 -4.66 -11.89 19.46
CA ASN A 67 -5.26 -12.10 20.78
C ASN A 67 -4.62 -11.26 21.89
N GLY A 68 -3.41 -10.76 21.66
CA GLY A 68 -2.65 -9.97 22.62
C GLY A 68 -3.10 -8.51 22.72
N ASP A 69 -2.33 -7.72 23.46
CA ASP A 69 -2.58 -6.29 23.61
C ASP A 69 -2.42 -5.54 22.27
N GLN A 70 -3.42 -4.71 21.95
CA GLN A 70 -3.48 -3.94 20.70
C GLN A 70 -2.89 -2.53 20.84
N ASN A 71 -2.37 -2.16 22.01
CA ASN A 71 -1.81 -0.82 22.26
C ASN A 71 -0.63 -0.47 21.36
N CYS A 72 0.04 -1.45 20.75
CA CYS A 72 1.10 -1.20 19.77
C CYS A 72 0.61 -0.44 18.52
N LEU A 73 -0.69 -0.53 18.18
CA LEU A 73 -1.26 0.09 16.99
C LEU A 73 -1.34 1.61 17.08
N ALA A 74 -1.73 2.14 18.25
CA ALA A 74 -1.93 3.58 18.45
C ALA A 74 -0.71 4.45 18.10
N PRO A 75 0.52 4.17 18.57
CA PRO A 75 1.69 4.96 18.19
C PRO A 75 2.03 4.81 16.70
N MET A 76 1.84 3.63 16.10
CA MET A 76 2.07 3.43 14.67
C MET A 76 1.11 4.26 13.82
N ILE A 77 -0.19 4.24 14.14
CA ILE A 77 -1.22 5.02 13.45
C ILE A 77 -0.92 6.52 13.57
N LYS A 78 -0.53 6.99 14.77
CA LYS A 78 -0.15 8.39 14.99
C LYS A 78 1.01 8.79 14.08
N ALA A 79 2.09 8.00 14.07
CA ALA A 79 3.26 8.28 13.24
C ALA A 79 2.92 8.29 11.74
N PHE A 80 2.10 7.36 11.26
CA PHE A 80 1.64 7.35 9.86
C PHE A 80 0.79 8.57 9.51
N ARG A 81 -0.07 9.04 10.41
CA ARG A 81 -0.88 10.24 10.19
C ARG A 81 -0.02 11.49 10.07
N GLU A 82 0.97 11.64 10.94
CA GLU A 82 1.92 12.77 10.91
C GLU A 82 2.71 12.79 9.59
N ARG A 83 3.28 11.64 9.19
CA ARG A 83 4.00 11.47 7.92
C ARG A 83 3.11 11.75 6.71
N HIS A 84 1.88 11.25 6.73
CA HIS A 84 0.93 11.43 5.64
C HIS A 84 0.62 12.91 5.41
N VAL A 85 0.30 13.65 6.48
CA VAL A 85 0.03 15.09 6.40
C VAL A 85 1.25 15.84 5.88
N PHE A 86 2.44 15.52 6.41
CA PHE A 86 3.68 16.13 5.96
C PHE A 86 3.93 15.91 4.45
N VAL A 87 3.96 14.64 4.01
CA VAL A 87 4.27 14.28 2.62
C VAL A 87 3.27 14.89 1.65
N VAL A 88 1.97 14.82 1.93
CA VAL A 88 0.95 15.39 1.03
C VAL A 88 1.08 16.92 0.94
N ASN A 89 1.35 17.60 2.06
CA ASN A 89 1.54 19.04 2.07
C ASN A 89 2.80 19.45 1.30
N GLU A 90 3.93 18.76 1.47
CA GLU A 90 5.15 19.08 0.73
C GLU A 90 5.01 18.79 -0.76
N LEU A 91 4.39 17.66 -1.15
CA LEU A 91 4.12 17.35 -2.56
C LEU A 91 3.26 18.43 -3.22
N ASN A 92 2.26 18.95 -2.52
CA ASN A 92 1.38 20.01 -3.05
C ASN A 92 2.05 21.39 -3.16
N LYS A 93 3.24 21.60 -2.56
CA LYS A 93 4.04 22.81 -2.79
C LYS A 93 4.87 22.72 -4.07
N ILE A 94 5.11 21.51 -4.60
CA ILE A 94 5.93 21.31 -5.80
C ILE A 94 5.12 21.69 -7.04
N PRO A 95 5.62 22.62 -7.88
CA PRO A 95 4.94 23.01 -9.10
C PRO A 95 4.71 21.82 -10.03
N GLY A 96 3.45 21.63 -10.44
CA GLY A 96 3.06 20.57 -11.37
C GLY A 96 2.72 19.23 -10.71
N LEU A 97 2.75 19.14 -9.38
CA LEU A 97 2.21 18.02 -8.61
C LEU A 97 0.88 18.40 -7.94
N LYS A 98 -0.02 17.43 -7.83
CA LYS A 98 -1.26 17.55 -7.03
C LYS A 98 -1.52 16.24 -6.31
N CYS A 99 -1.62 16.28 -4.98
CA CYS A 99 -1.83 15.10 -4.14
C CYS A 99 -3.07 15.27 -3.27
N LEU A 100 -3.97 14.28 -3.31
CA LEU A 100 -5.12 14.21 -2.41
C LEU A 100 -4.72 13.59 -1.07
N MET A 101 -5.42 13.96 0.00
CA MET A 101 -5.33 13.27 1.28
C MET A 101 -5.99 11.89 1.18
N ALA A 102 -5.25 10.84 1.51
CA ALA A 102 -5.78 9.47 1.56
C ALA A 102 -6.58 9.20 2.85
N GLY A 103 -7.62 8.38 2.74
CA GLY A 103 -8.41 7.91 3.90
C GLY A 103 -7.72 6.83 4.74
N GLY A 104 -6.59 6.29 4.29
CA GLY A 104 -5.87 5.21 4.96
C GLY A 104 -4.67 4.70 4.16
N ALA A 105 -4.13 3.54 4.57
CA ALA A 105 -2.85 3.00 4.10
C ALA A 105 -1.67 3.97 4.39
N PHE A 106 -0.55 3.75 3.71
CA PHE A 106 0.68 4.54 3.90
C PHE A 106 1.34 4.96 2.58
N TYR A 107 0.51 5.26 1.58
CA TYR A 107 0.95 5.68 0.26
C TYR A 107 0.36 7.04 -0.13
N ALA A 108 1.20 7.89 -0.73
CA ALA A 108 0.75 9.07 -1.48
C ALA A 108 0.72 8.73 -2.97
N PHE A 109 -0.24 9.31 -3.70
CA PHE A 109 -0.44 9.05 -5.13
C PHE A 109 -0.67 10.37 -5.90
N PRO A 110 0.33 11.27 -5.97
CA PRO A 110 0.19 12.55 -6.65
C PRO A 110 0.01 12.37 -8.17
N ASP A 111 -0.84 13.23 -8.74
CA ASP A 111 -0.88 13.54 -10.17
C ASP A 111 0.37 14.37 -10.53
N ALA A 112 1.18 13.87 -11.46
CA ALA A 112 2.44 14.48 -11.87
C ALA A 112 2.43 14.91 -13.35
N ARG A 113 1.29 14.85 -14.04
CA ARG A 113 1.20 15.10 -15.49
C ARG A 113 1.76 16.46 -15.92
N GLN A 114 1.53 17.49 -15.11
CA GLN A 114 2.07 18.83 -15.39
C GLN A 114 3.58 18.90 -15.20
N ALA A 115 4.11 18.27 -14.14
CA ALA A 115 5.55 18.17 -13.91
C ALA A 115 6.25 17.39 -15.04
N ILE A 116 5.68 16.27 -15.47
CA ILE A 116 6.15 15.46 -16.61
C ILE A 116 6.26 16.32 -17.87
N ALA A 117 5.18 17.02 -18.24
CA ALA A 117 5.17 17.88 -19.43
C ALA A 117 6.23 18.99 -19.35
N ALA A 118 6.42 19.59 -18.17
CA ALA A 118 7.41 20.64 -17.96
C ALA A 118 8.85 20.13 -18.07
N LEU A 119 9.16 18.96 -17.50
CA LEU A 119 10.48 18.34 -17.59
C LEU A 119 10.79 17.89 -19.02
N TYR A 120 9.80 17.32 -19.72
CA TYR A 120 9.93 16.90 -21.11
C TYR A 120 10.23 18.10 -22.02
N LYS A 121 9.50 19.21 -21.86
CA LYS A 121 9.74 20.45 -22.61
C LYS A 121 11.14 21.03 -22.38
N LYS A 122 11.73 20.81 -21.20
CA LYS A 122 13.10 21.22 -20.86
C LYS A 122 14.17 20.24 -21.36
N GLY A 123 13.79 19.10 -21.94
CA GLY A 123 14.71 18.06 -22.36
C GLY A 123 15.37 17.29 -21.21
N LEU A 124 14.83 17.41 -19.99
CA LEU A 124 15.36 16.72 -18.80
C LEU A 124 14.94 15.26 -18.72
N ILE A 125 13.81 14.92 -19.36
CA ILE A 125 13.36 13.55 -19.54
C ILE A 125 13.14 13.27 -21.02
N LYS A 126 13.43 12.04 -21.46
CA LYS A 126 13.39 11.65 -22.87
C LYS A 126 11.97 11.42 -23.40
N GLU A 127 11.04 11.10 -22.51
CA GLU A 127 9.65 10.79 -22.84
C GLU A 127 8.71 11.51 -21.86
N ALA A 128 7.51 11.86 -22.32
CA ALA A 128 6.51 12.55 -21.52
C ALA A 128 5.59 11.57 -20.76
N ASN A 129 6.17 10.63 -20.00
CA ASN A 129 5.43 9.63 -19.22
C ASN A 129 5.96 9.49 -17.78
N ASP A 130 5.22 8.76 -16.94
CA ASP A 130 5.54 8.57 -15.52
C ASP A 130 6.72 7.63 -15.27
N ILE A 131 7.04 6.73 -16.21
CA ILE A 131 8.22 5.88 -16.17
C ILE A 131 9.48 6.75 -16.29
N ALA A 132 9.53 7.63 -17.29
CA ALA A 132 10.63 8.57 -17.48
C ALA A 132 10.78 9.54 -16.31
N LEU A 133 9.68 10.00 -15.70
CA LEU A 133 9.75 10.76 -14.44
C LEU A 133 10.34 9.93 -13.29
N SER A 134 9.90 8.68 -13.13
CA SER A 134 10.36 7.82 -12.04
C SER A 134 11.85 7.51 -12.17
N GLU A 135 12.33 7.27 -13.40
CA GLU A 135 13.75 7.09 -13.70
C GLU A 135 14.54 8.38 -13.42
N TYR A 136 14.03 9.54 -13.85
CA TYR A 136 14.64 10.84 -13.59
C TYR A 136 14.80 11.13 -12.10
N LEU A 137 13.76 10.90 -11.30
CA LEU A 137 13.81 11.09 -9.84
C LEU A 137 14.83 10.15 -9.19
N LEU A 138 14.93 8.91 -9.68
CA LEU A 138 15.90 7.95 -9.17
C LEU A 138 17.34 8.37 -9.49
N LEU A 139 17.62 8.75 -10.74
CA LEU A 139 18.98 9.05 -11.20
C LEU A 139 19.48 10.42 -10.72
N GLU A 140 18.63 11.44 -10.75
CA GLU A 140 19.04 12.82 -10.46
C GLU A 140 18.86 13.21 -8.99
N ALA A 141 17.88 12.60 -8.30
CA ALA A 141 17.56 12.94 -6.91
C ALA A 141 17.75 11.77 -5.94
N GLY A 142 18.06 10.55 -6.42
CA GLY A 142 18.17 9.37 -5.55
C GLY A 142 16.84 8.91 -4.96
N VAL A 143 15.70 9.37 -5.50
CA VAL A 143 14.37 9.08 -4.95
C VAL A 143 13.67 8.01 -5.78
N ALA A 144 13.58 6.81 -5.24
CA ALA A 144 12.85 5.71 -5.86
C ALA A 144 11.33 5.86 -5.64
N VAL A 145 10.58 6.00 -6.73
CA VAL A 145 9.11 5.97 -6.75
C VAL A 145 8.60 4.90 -7.70
N VAL A 146 7.32 4.55 -7.62
CA VAL A 146 6.70 3.61 -8.58
C VAL A 146 5.80 4.39 -9.54
N PRO A 147 5.95 4.22 -10.87
CA PRO A 147 5.11 4.92 -11.83
C PRO A 147 3.65 4.48 -11.72
N GLY A 148 2.74 5.44 -11.93
CA GLY A 148 1.29 5.26 -11.84
C GLY A 148 0.73 4.29 -12.89
N SER A 149 1.37 4.23 -14.06
CA SER A 149 1.08 3.29 -15.14
C SER A 149 1.13 1.82 -14.68
N ALA A 150 1.99 1.47 -13.72
CA ALA A 150 2.01 0.13 -13.10
C ALA A 150 0.73 -0.19 -12.29
N PHE A 151 -0.08 0.82 -11.97
CA PHE A 151 -1.38 0.72 -11.31
C PHE A 151 -2.55 1.06 -12.26
N GLY A 152 -2.30 1.19 -13.57
CA GLY A 152 -3.30 1.59 -14.56
C GLY A 152 -3.69 3.07 -14.51
N SER A 153 -2.86 3.93 -13.90
CA SER A 153 -3.10 5.38 -13.78
C SER A 153 -1.88 6.16 -14.29
N GLU A 154 -1.73 6.24 -15.62
CA GLU A 154 -0.60 6.92 -16.24
C GLU A 154 -0.51 8.40 -15.84
N GLY A 155 0.72 8.85 -15.58
CA GLY A 155 1.03 10.24 -15.21
C GLY A 155 0.96 10.50 -13.70
N TYR A 156 0.73 9.47 -12.91
CA TYR A 156 0.82 9.50 -11.45
C TYR A 156 2.13 8.86 -10.99
N ILE A 157 2.50 9.07 -9.73
CA ILE A 157 3.57 8.31 -9.06
C ILE A 157 3.09 7.86 -7.69
N ARG A 158 3.56 6.70 -7.22
CA ARG A 158 3.27 6.20 -5.87
C ARG A 158 4.51 6.33 -4.99
N LEU A 159 4.33 6.98 -3.84
CA LEU A 159 5.34 7.10 -2.80
C LEU A 159 4.86 6.41 -1.52
N SER A 160 5.74 5.62 -0.89
CA SER A 160 5.49 5.05 0.43
C SER A 160 6.07 5.98 1.50
N PHE A 161 5.28 6.36 2.49
CA PHE A 161 5.75 7.13 3.64
C PHE A 161 5.89 6.25 4.90
N ALA A 162 6.04 4.94 4.71
CA ALA A 162 6.39 3.98 5.76
C ALA A 162 7.89 4.01 6.07
N THR A 163 8.40 5.19 6.45
CA THR A 163 9.81 5.43 6.76
C THR A 163 9.95 6.54 7.82
N SER A 164 11.17 6.93 8.20
CA SER A 164 11.41 8.03 9.14
C SER A 164 10.96 9.40 8.60
N MET A 165 10.84 10.39 9.48
CA MET A 165 10.58 11.80 9.09
C MET A 165 11.84 12.54 8.62
N GLU A 166 13.03 11.98 8.89
CA GLU A 166 14.32 12.61 8.60
C GLU A 166 14.84 12.34 7.18
N ASN A 167 14.26 11.37 6.47
CA ASN A 167 14.63 11.02 5.09
C ASN A 167 14.28 12.11 4.08
#